data_AF-A0A521XCR7-F1
#
_entry.id   AF-A0A521XCR7-F1
#
_cell.length_a   1.000
_cell.length_b   1.000
_cell.length_c   1.000
_cell.angle_alpha   90.00
_cell.angle_beta   90.00
_cell.angle_gamma   90.00
#
_symmetry.space_group_name_H-M   'P 1'
#
loop_
_entity.id
_entity.type
_entity.pdbx_description
1 polymer ?
#
loop_
_entity_poly.entity_id
_entity_poly.type
_entity_poly.pdbx_seq_one_letter_code
_entity_poly.pdbx_strand_id
1 'polypeptide(L)' 'MQTTLTVRLSEKEAQDLKAICKLSGKTRSEVVREALRGKIFRERLDALRVVAIPRARRIGWLTEEDIFRDVS' A
#
# COMPACT_ATOMS: atom_id res chain seq x y z
N MET A 1 -16.07 -13.31 -6.13
CA MET A 1 -17.23 -12.93 -5.30
C MET A 1 -17.08 -11.46 -4.93
N GLN A 2 -18.16 -10.67 -5.01
CA GLN A 2 -18.15 -9.28 -4.54
C GLN A 2 -18.86 -9.22 -3.18
N THR A 3 -18.25 -8.53 -2.22
CA THR A 3 -18.78 -8.35 -0.88
C THR A 3 -18.90 -6.85 -0.62
N THR A 4 -20.03 -6.42 -0.06
CA THR A 4 -20.29 -5.03 0.29
C THR A 4 -19.74 -4.75 1.68
N LEU A 5 -18.95 -3.67 1.81
CA LEU A 5 -18.44 -3.18 3.08
C LEU A 5 -19.11 -1.84 3.40
N THR A 6 -19.84 -1.77 4.51
CA THR A 6 -20.44 -0.54 5.03
C THR A 6 -19.58 -0.01 6.17
N VAL A 7 -19.05 1.20 6.05
CA VAL A 7 -18.25 1.87 7.08
C VAL A 7 -18.90 3.19 7.48
N ARG A 8 -18.76 3.56 8.76
CA ARG A 8 -19.11 4.90 9.24
C ARG A 8 -17.90 5.79 9.06
N LEU A 9 -18.11 6.96 8.49
CA LEU A 9 -17.10 8.00 8.34
C LEU A 9 -17.52 9.20 9.17
N SER A 10 -16.56 9.89 9.76
CA SER A 10 -16.75 11.24 10.27
C SER A 10 -17.07 12.20 9.13
N GLU A 11 -17.67 13.34 9.46
CA GLU A 11 -17.99 14.39 8.48
C GLU A 11 -16.75 14.83 7.69
N LYS A 12 -15.61 14.98 8.38
CA LYS A 12 -14.34 15.35 7.76
C LYS A 12 -13.87 14.30 6.74
N GLU A 13 -13.88 13.02 7.12
CA GLU A 13 -13.46 11.94 6.21
C GLU A 13 -14.37 11.83 4.98
N ALA A 14 -15.67 12.09 5.15
CA ALA A 14 -16.61 12.12 4.04
C ALA A 14 -16.32 13.29 3.07
N GLN A 15 -15.94 14.46 3.60
CA GLN A 15 -15.53 15.63 2.81
C GLN A 15 -14.22 15.38 2.07
N ASP A 16 -13.22 14.81 2.75
CA ASP A 16 -11.93 14.46 2.15
C ASP A 16 -12.10 13.42 1.02
N LEU A 17 -12.94 12.40 1.25
CA LEU A 17 -13.27 11.40 0.23
C LEU A 17 -13.93 12.07 -1.00
N LYS A 18 -14.85 13.01 -0.79
CA LYS A 18 -15.52 13.75 -1.87
C LYS A 18 -14.52 14.61 -2.65
N ALA A 19 -13.59 15.27 -1.96
CA ALA A 19 -12.53 16.07 -2.59
C ALA A 19 -11.62 15.21 -3.47
N ILE A 20 -11.16 14.06 -2.96
CA ILE A 20 -10.32 13.12 -3.74
C ILE A 20 -11.07 12.56 -4.94
N CYS A 21 -12.36 12.23 -4.80
CA CYS A 21 -13.16 11.77 -5.94
C CYS A 21 -13.22 12.83 -7.04
N LYS A 22 -13.39 14.12 -6.68
CA LYS A 22 -13.39 15.22 -7.66
C LYS A 22 -12.03 15.40 -8.34
N LEU A 23 -10.94 15.32 -7.59
CA LEU A 23 -9.58 15.50 -8.12
C LEU A 23 -9.14 14.34 -9.03
N SER A 24 -9.53 13.11 -8.67
CA SER A 24 -9.14 11.90 -9.40
C SER A 24 -10.09 11.53 -10.55
N GLY A 25 -11.30 12.10 -10.57
CA GLY A 25 -12.37 11.67 -11.48
C GLY A 25 -12.96 10.29 -11.17
N LYS A 26 -12.57 9.68 -10.04
CA LYS A 26 -12.97 8.31 -9.66
C LYS A 26 -14.20 8.32 -8.76
N THR A 27 -14.93 7.21 -8.78
CA THR A 27 -16.05 6.99 -7.85
C THR A 27 -15.54 6.73 -6.43
N ARG A 28 -16.39 7.00 -5.42
CA ARG A 28 -16.09 6.71 -4.00
C ARG A 28 -15.61 5.27 -3.79
N SER A 29 -16.29 4.32 -4.42
CA SER A 29 -15.98 2.88 -4.31
C SER A 29 -14.65 2.52 -4.96
N GLU A 30 -14.22 3.22 -6.02
CA GLU A 30 -12.89 3.01 -6.62
C GLU A 30 -11.80 3.57 -5.71
N VAL A 31 -11.96 4.80 -5.23
CA VAL A 31 -11.00 5.43 -4.32
C VAL A 31 -10.81 4.58 -3.05
N VAL A 32 -11.90 4.11 -2.44
CA VAL A 32 -11.82 3.26 -1.23
C VAL A 32 -11.15 1.91 -1.53
N ARG A 33 -11.45 1.29 -2.67
CA ARG A 33 -10.81 0.02 -3.07
C ARG A 33 -9.31 0.20 -3.33
N GLU A 34 -8.91 1.29 -3.97
CA GLU A 34 -7.51 1.61 -4.20
C GLU A 34 -6.77 1.88 -2.89
N ALA A 35 -7.37 2.68 -1.99
CA ALA A 35 -6.82 2.94 -0.68
C ALA A 35 -6.62 1.64 0.13
N LEU A 36 -7.62 0.74 0.10
CA LEU A 36 -7.54 -0.55 0.78
C LEU A 36 -6.42 -1.43 0.20
N ARG A 37 -6.32 -1.53 -1.14
CA ARG A 37 -5.23 -2.28 -1.79
C ARG A 37 -3.87 -1.70 -1.44
N GLY A 38 -3.73 -0.37 -1.48
CA GLY A 38 -2.50 0.33 -1.12
C GLY A 38 -2.11 0.12 0.34
N LYS A 39 -3.09 0.11 1.27
CA LYS A 39 -2.85 -0.21 2.68
C LYS A 39 -2.38 -1.64 2.86
N ILE A 40 -3.06 -2.62 2.25
CA ILE A 40 -2.66 -4.03 2.30
C ILE A 40 -1.24 -4.23 1.74
N PHE A 41 -0.93 -3.58 0.62
CA PHE A 41 0.40 -3.66 0.01
C PHE A 41 1.49 -3.14 0.95
N ARG A 42 1.28 -1.98 1.57
CA ARG A 42 2.21 -1.42 2.56
C ARG A 42 2.43 -2.36 3.74
N GLU A 43 1.36 -2.86 4.34
CA GLU A 43 1.46 -3.80 5.48
C GLU A 43 2.24 -5.07 5.11
N ARG A 44 1.97 -5.63 3.92
CA ARG A 44 2.71 -6.80 3.41
C ARG A 44 4.18 -6.48 3.15
N LEU A 45 4.48 -5.32 2.59
CA LEU A 45 5.86 -4.90 2.32
C LEU A 45 6.63 -4.70 3.63
N ASP A 46 6.01 -4.08 4.63
CA ASP A 46 6.63 -3.86 5.94
C ASP A 46 6.87 -5.19 6.66
N ALA A 47 5.91 -6.12 6.60
CA ALA A 47 6.09 -7.48 7.11
C ALA A 47 7.22 -8.23 6.39
N LEU A 48 7.32 -8.09 5.05
CA LEU A 48 8.40 -8.69 4.28
C LEU A 48 9.76 -8.11 4.65
N ARG A 49 9.85 -6.79 4.85
CA ARG A 49 11.09 -6.10 5.22
C ARG A 49 11.68 -6.61 6.53
N VAL A 50 10.85 -6.88 7.53
CA VAL A 50 11.27 -7.46 8.83
C VAL A 50 12.04 -8.78 8.62
N VAL A 51 11.67 -9.54 7.60
CA VAL A 51 12.22 -10.87 7.33
C VAL A 51 13.35 -10.83 6.29
N ALA A 52 13.21 -10.01 5.25
CA ALA A 52 14.14 -9.93 4.13
C ALA A 52 15.41 -9.14 4.47
N ILE A 53 15.29 -8.00 5.17
CA ILE A 53 16.44 -7.14 5.48
C ILE A 53 17.50 -7.86 6.31
N PRO A 54 17.17 -8.60 7.40
CA PRO A 54 18.19 -9.31 8.17
C PRO A 54 18.90 -10.40 7.36
N ARG A 55 18.20 -11.06 6.43
CA ARG A 55 18.80 -12.07 5.55
C ARG A 55 19.73 -11.43 4.53
N ALA A 56 19.28 -10.36 3.87
CA ALA A 56 20.07 -9.57 2.93
C ALA A 56 21.38 -9.09 3.58
N ARG A 57 21.31 -8.53 4.80
CA ARG A 57 22.50 -8.10 5.53
C ARG A 57 23.47 -9.24 5.85
N ARG A 58 22.97 -10.46 6.12
CA ARG A 58 23.82 -11.62 6.41
C ARG A 58 24.63 -12.06 5.18
N ILE A 59 24.07 -11.90 3.99
CA ILE A 59 24.74 -12.23 2.72
C ILE A 59 25.49 -11.03 2.11
N GLY A 60 25.56 -9.90 2.83
CA GLY A 60 26.33 -8.73 2.42
C GLY A 60 25.59 -7.77 1.49
N TRP A 61 24.28 -7.92 1.29
CA TRP A 61 23.49 -6.94 0.54
C TRP A 61 23.09 -5.78 1.47
N LEU A 62 23.73 -4.61 1.26
CA LEU A 62 23.48 -3.39 2.02
C LEU A 62 22.84 -2.30 1.16
N THR A 63 23.13 -2.27 -0.13
CA THR A 63 22.57 -1.31 -1.09
C THR A 63 21.85 -1.99 -2.23
N GLU A 64 21.12 -1.21 -3.02
CA GLU A 64 20.45 -1.72 -4.21
C GLU A 64 21.46 -2.22 -5.25
N GLU A 65 22.64 -1.58 -5.34
CA GLU A 65 23.73 -2.00 -6.23
C GLU A 65 24.27 -3.39 -5.91
N ASP A 66 24.32 -3.79 -4.63
CA ASP A 66 24.71 -5.15 -4.22
C ASP A 66 23.72 -6.19 -4.75
N ILE A 67 22.42 -5.86 -4.69
CA ILE A 67 21.35 -6.73 -5.17
C ILE A 67 21.41 -6.87 -6.69
N PHE A 68 21.58 -5.74 -7.41
CA PHE A 68 21.66 -5.76 -8.87
C PHE A 68 22.86 -6.57 -9.37
N ARG A 69 24.01 -6.49 -8.69
CA ARG A 69 25.20 -7.25 -9.03
C ARG A 69 24.99 -8.77 -8.97
N ASP A 70 24.28 -9.24 -7.95
CA ASP A 70 24.18 -10.67 -7.65
C ASP A 70 22.97 -11.36 -8.31
N VAL A 71 21.99 -10.59 -8.80
CA VAL A 71 20.74 -11.09 -9.39
C VAL A 71 20.66 -10.89 -10.91
N SER A 72 21.48 -9.99 -11.49
CA SER A 72 21.46 -9.67 -12.94
C SER A 72 22.36 -10.58 -13.76
#